data_AF-A0A5K1C2S2-F1
#
_entry.id   AF-A0A5K1C2S2-F1
#
_cell.length_a   1.000
_cell.length_b   1.000
_cell.length_c   1.000
_cell.angle_alpha   90.00
_cell.angle_beta   90.00
_cell.angle_gamma   90.00
#
_symmetry.space_group_name_H-M   'P 1'
#
loop_
_entity.id
_entity.type
_entity.pdbx_description
1 polymer ?
#
loop_
_entity_poly.entity_id
_entity_poly.type
_entity_poly.pdbx_seq_one_letter_code
_entity_poly.pdbx_strand_id
1 'polypeptide(L)'
;MITRETGQPRLLLLLLLMYVLSPPMTEAPMLIHNGKAPSDLHPVVLVPGMGGNQLEARLTGAYKPSGAFCRPSTGTKKWFNLWLDLSTLLFPPFTRCFSDRMSLFYDPQTDTYQNAPGVETRVPHFGSTRALEYLSLGFQ
;
A
#
# COMPACT_ATOMS: atom_id res chain seq x y z
N MET A 1 15.87 3.48 -41.56
CA MET A 1 14.44 3.37 -41.92
C MET A 1 13.69 3.22 -40.61
N ILE A 2 13.20 4.33 -40.07
CA ILE A 2 12.54 4.40 -38.75
C ILE A 2 11.08 3.99 -38.98
N THR A 3 10.68 2.86 -38.40
CA THR A 3 9.28 2.42 -38.39
C THR A 3 8.48 3.35 -37.50
N ARG A 4 7.49 4.00 -38.11
CA ARG A 4 6.55 4.95 -37.52
C ARG A 4 5.60 4.20 -36.59
N GLU A 5 5.73 4.43 -35.30
CA GLU A 5 4.74 4.07 -34.27
C GLU A 5 3.37 4.62 -34.68
N THR A 6 2.43 3.71 -34.93
CA THR A 6 1.04 4.04 -35.25
C THR A 6 0.31 4.31 -33.94
N GLY A 7 0.37 5.57 -33.48
CA GLY A 7 -0.42 6.06 -32.36
C GLY A 7 -1.90 5.74 -32.56
N GLN A 8 -2.37 4.73 -31.82
CA GLN A 8 -3.66 4.08 -32.00
C GLN A 8 -4.76 4.99 -31.39
N PRO A 9 -5.65 5.59 -32.20
CA PRO A 9 -6.62 6.61 -31.74
C PRO A 9 -7.62 6.08 -30.70
N ARG A 10 -7.73 4.75 -30.57
CA ARG A 10 -8.56 4.08 -29.56
C ARG A 10 -8.05 4.30 -28.13
N LEU A 11 -6.74 4.38 -27.91
CA LEU A 11 -6.20 4.57 -26.57
C LEU A 11 -6.49 5.99 -26.06
N LEU A 12 -6.36 6.99 -26.94
CA LEU A 12 -6.69 8.38 -26.61
C LEU A 12 -8.19 8.54 -26.31
N LEU A 13 -9.05 7.86 -27.08
CA LEU A 13 -10.50 7.85 -26.86
C LEU A 13 -10.87 7.17 -25.53
N LEU A 14 -10.22 6.07 -25.17
CA LEU A 14 -10.41 5.39 -23.89
C LEU A 14 -9.98 6.27 -22.71
N LEU A 15 -8.84 6.95 -22.81
CA LEU A 15 -8.37 7.87 -21.78
C LEU A 15 -9.31 9.07 -21.62
N LEU A 16 -9.83 9.62 -22.72
CA LEU A 16 -10.83 10.67 -22.70
C LEU A 16 -12.13 10.19 -22.04
N LEU A 17 -12.63 9.00 -22.40
CA LEU A 17 -13.82 8.41 -21.80
C LEU A 17 -13.68 8.22 -20.28
N MET A 18 -12.52 7.77 -19.81
CA MET A 18 -12.24 7.65 -18.37
C MET A 18 -12.23 9.01 -17.67
N TYR A 19 -11.77 10.07 -18.35
CA TYR A 19 -11.77 11.43 -17.82
C TYR A 19 -13.20 12.01 -17.71
N VAL A 20 -14.05 11.85 -18.74
CA VAL A 20 -15.44 12.33 -18.69
C VAL A 20 -16.38 11.49 -17.81
N LEU A 21 -16.12 10.19 -17.64
CA LEU A 21 -16.93 9.34 -16.75
C LEU A 21 -16.53 9.43 -15.28
N SER A 22 -15.39 10.03 -14.95
CA SER A 22 -15.05 10.29 -13.54
C SER A 22 -15.99 11.40 -13.01
N PRO A 23 -16.87 11.11 -12.03
CA PRO A 23 -17.65 12.18 -11.42
C PRO A 23 -16.67 13.16 -10.75
N PRO A 24 -16.90 14.49 -10.87
CA PRO A 24 -16.09 15.45 -10.14
C PRO A 24 -16.21 15.11 -8.65
N MET A 25 -15.07 14.90 -7.98
CA MET A 25 -15.03 14.81 -6.52
C MET A 25 -15.69 16.08 -5.99
N THR A 26 -16.93 15.93 -5.53
CA THR A 26 -17.69 17.05 -5.00
C THR A 26 -17.15 17.24 -3.59
N GLU A 27 -16.27 18.22 -3.41
CA GLU A 27 -15.80 18.68 -2.12
C GLU A 27 -17.05 19.01 -1.28
N ALA A 28 -17.39 18.15 -0.31
CA ALA A 28 -18.44 18.47 0.64
C ALA A 28 -17.96 19.71 1.43
N PRO A 29 -18.76 20.78 1.54
CA PRO A 29 -18.35 21.94 2.32
C PRO A 29 -18.19 21.52 3.78
N MET A 30 -16.97 21.65 4.30
CA MET A 30 -16.70 21.51 5.73
C MET A 30 -17.47 22.61 6.47
N LEU A 31 -18.52 22.22 7.20
CA LEU A 31 -19.24 23.15 8.06
C LEU A 31 -18.36 23.51 9.26
N ILE A 32 -17.79 24.72 9.26
CA ILE A 32 -17.13 25.27 10.44
C ILE A 32 -18.22 25.70 11.43
N HIS A 33 -18.40 24.92 12.49
CA HIS A 33 -19.28 25.28 13.59
C HIS A 33 -18.52 26.14 14.61
N ASN A 34 -18.77 27.44 14.63
CA ASN A 34 -18.34 28.33 15.72
C ASN A 34 -19.27 28.16 16.93
N GLY A 35 -19.09 27.07 17.66
CA GLY A 35 -19.83 26.74 18.89
C GLY A 35 -18.89 26.68 20.09
N LYS A 36 -19.26 27.37 21.18
CA LYS A 36 -18.63 27.34 22.50
C LYS A 36 -18.48 25.90 22.99
N ALA A 37 -17.24 25.42 23.16
CA ALA A 37 -16.93 24.02 23.45
C ALA A 37 -17.58 23.51 24.77
N PRO A 38 -18.52 22.55 24.70
CA PRO A 38 -18.83 21.68 25.81
C PRO A 38 -17.88 20.48 25.79
N SER A 39 -17.80 19.75 26.89
CA SER A 39 -17.20 18.42 26.98
C SER A 39 -18.02 17.35 26.22
N ASP A 40 -18.41 17.64 24.98
CA ASP A 40 -19.22 16.82 24.07
C ASP A 40 -18.39 16.44 22.84
N LEU A 41 -17.32 15.67 23.03
CA LEU A 41 -16.58 15.10 21.90
C LEU A 41 -17.29 13.83 21.43
N HIS A 42 -17.66 13.79 20.15
CA HIS A 42 -18.18 12.58 19.51
C HIS A 42 -17.02 11.65 19.10
N PRO A 43 -17.15 10.32 19.27
CA PRO A 43 -16.13 9.40 18.83
C PRO A 43 -16.03 9.44 17.30
N VAL A 44 -14.79 9.54 16.79
CA VAL A 44 -14.48 9.49 15.37
C VAL A 44 -13.63 8.25 15.10
N VAL A 45 -14.00 7.49 14.07
CA VAL A 45 -13.22 6.36 13.56
C VAL A 45 -12.61 6.75 12.23
N LEU A 46 -11.28 6.67 12.14
CA LEU A 46 -10.54 6.94 10.92
C LEU A 46 -10.32 5.63 10.16
N VAL A 47 -10.78 5.58 8.90
CA VAL A 47 -10.55 4.46 7.99
C VAL A 47 -9.68 4.97 6.84
N PRO A 48 -8.42 4.54 6.73
CA PRO A 48 -7.53 4.97 5.65
C PRO A 48 -7.96 4.41 4.30
N GLY A 49 -7.55 5.11 3.24
CA GLY A 49 -7.57 4.59 1.88
C GLY A 49 -6.44 3.57 1.61
N MET A 50 -6.34 3.13 0.36
CA MET A 50 -5.30 2.20 -0.08
C MET A 50 -3.90 2.76 0.18
N GLY A 51 -3.06 2.00 0.89
CA GLY A 51 -1.71 2.41 1.24
C GLY A 51 -1.63 3.51 2.31
N GLY A 52 -2.76 3.91 2.90
CA GLY A 52 -2.85 4.96 3.91
C GLY A 52 -2.54 4.52 5.34
N ASN A 53 -2.03 3.31 5.55
CA ASN A 53 -1.56 2.83 6.84
C ASN A 53 -0.29 1.99 6.71
N GLN A 54 0.48 1.92 7.78
CA GLN A 54 1.64 1.02 7.85
C GLN A 54 1.23 -0.45 7.71
N LEU A 55 2.10 -1.24 7.09
CA LEU A 55 1.99 -2.70 7.01
C LEU A 55 3.32 -3.32 7.43
N GLU A 56 3.27 -4.30 8.32
CA GLU A 56 4.44 -5.08 8.70
C GLU A 56 4.41 -6.46 8.08
N ALA A 57 5.60 -7.04 7.87
CA ALA A 57 5.75 -8.41 7.47
C ALA A 57 6.76 -9.17 8.34
N ARG A 58 6.60 -10.49 8.38
CA ARG A 58 7.52 -11.45 8.98
C ARG A 58 7.78 -12.56 7.98
N LEU A 59 9.04 -12.82 7.69
CA LEU A 59 9.42 -13.96 6.83
C LEU A 59 9.50 -15.22 7.68
N THR A 60 9.16 -16.38 7.12
CA THR A 60 9.24 -17.69 7.78
C THR A 60 10.28 -18.59 7.09
N GLY A 61 10.47 -19.81 7.60
CA GLY A 61 11.39 -20.79 6.98
C GLY A 61 10.99 -21.22 5.56
N ALA A 62 9.74 -21.01 5.15
CA ALA A 62 9.27 -21.30 3.80
C ALA A 62 9.66 -20.22 2.77
N TYR A 63 10.16 -19.06 3.22
CA TYR A 63 10.51 -17.95 2.33
C TYR A 63 11.70 -18.31 1.43
N LYS A 64 11.51 -18.18 0.12
CA LYS A 64 12.53 -18.42 -0.90
C LYS A 64 12.92 -17.10 -1.56
N PRO A 65 14.11 -16.53 -1.26
CA PRO A 65 14.55 -15.26 -1.84
C PRO A 65 14.73 -15.37 -3.36
N SER A 66 14.25 -14.39 -4.11
CA SER A 66 14.45 -14.30 -5.57
C SER A 66 15.88 -13.92 -5.99
N GLY A 67 16.72 -13.48 -5.04
CA GLY A 67 18.11 -13.13 -5.26
C GLY A 67 18.87 -12.84 -3.97
N ALA A 68 20.17 -12.60 -4.08
CA ALA A 68 21.04 -12.34 -2.93
C ALA A 68 20.60 -11.12 -2.11
N PHE A 69 20.15 -10.05 -2.78
CA PHE A 69 19.64 -8.83 -2.16
C PHE A 69 18.33 -9.02 -1.38
N CYS A 70 17.58 -10.10 -1.64
CA CYS A 70 16.30 -10.38 -0.99
C CYS A 70 16.42 -11.33 0.21
N ARG A 71 17.64 -11.73 0.56
CA ARG A 71 17.92 -12.53 1.75
C ARG A 71 17.69 -11.68 3.00
N PRO A 72 17.04 -12.21 4.04
CA PRO A 72 16.85 -11.47 5.29
C PRO A 72 18.19 -11.27 6.01
N SER A 73 18.53 -10.01 6.32
CA SER A 73 19.76 -9.66 7.04
C SER A 73 19.76 -10.08 8.51
N THR A 74 18.59 -10.22 9.13
CA THR A 74 18.43 -10.47 10.59
C THR A 74 17.67 -11.77 10.90
N GLY A 75 17.48 -12.64 9.91
CA GLY A 75 16.76 -13.92 10.04
C GLY A 75 15.23 -13.83 9.84
N THR A 76 14.55 -14.98 9.92
CA THR A 76 13.14 -15.18 9.53
C THR A 76 12.17 -15.20 10.71
N LYS A 77 12.25 -14.22 11.63
CA LYS A 77 11.39 -14.24 12.85
C LYS A 77 10.91 -12.88 13.35
N LYS A 78 11.51 -11.78 12.89
CA LYS A 78 11.14 -10.42 13.33
C LYS A 78 10.17 -9.79 12.35
N TRP A 79 9.22 -9.03 12.91
CA TRP A 79 8.40 -8.11 12.13
C TRP A 79 9.26 -6.94 11.66
N PHE A 80 9.09 -6.55 10.40
CA PHE A 80 9.72 -5.37 9.82
C PHE A 80 8.66 -4.57 9.06
N ASN A 81 8.91 -3.27 8.88
CA ASN A 81 8.04 -2.41 8.09
C ASN A 81 8.10 -2.83 6.62
N LEU A 82 7.01 -3.39 6.10
CA LEU A 82 6.86 -3.72 4.68
C LEU A 82 6.39 -2.50 3.88
N TRP A 83 5.54 -1.66 4.49
CA TRP A 83 5.02 -0.45 3.88
C TRP A 83 4.89 0.67 4.92
N LEU A 84 5.47 1.86 4.74
CA LEU A 84 6.27 2.35 3.62
C LEU A 84 7.77 2.36 3.96
N ASP A 85 8.60 1.71 3.13
CA ASP A 85 10.07 1.79 3.24
C ASP A 85 10.68 2.35 1.94
N LEU A 86 11.00 3.65 1.96
CA LEU A 86 11.58 4.35 0.82
C LEU A 86 12.95 3.80 0.42
N SER A 87 13.73 3.27 1.35
CA SER A 87 15.04 2.68 1.03
C SER A 87 14.89 1.40 0.21
N THR A 88 13.83 0.62 0.44
CA THR A 88 13.54 -0.56 -0.36
C THR A 88 12.93 -0.18 -1.72
N LEU A 89 12.15 0.91 -1.79
CA LEU A 89 11.46 1.32 -3.02
C LEU A 89 12.35 2.09 -4.00
N LEU A 90 13.25 2.94 -3.52
CA LEU A 90 14.08 3.81 -4.37
C LEU A 90 15.34 3.13 -4.92
N PHE A 91 15.70 1.96 -4.39
CA PHE A 91 16.89 1.21 -4.80
C PHE A 91 16.48 -0.04 -5.59
N PRO A 92 16.73 -0.08 -6.91
CA PRO A 92 16.19 -1.13 -7.80
C PRO A 92 16.44 -2.59 -7.36
N PRO A 93 17.61 -2.96 -6.79
CA PRO A 93 17.83 -4.32 -6.31
C PRO A 93 16.85 -4.76 -5.21
N PHE A 94 16.34 -3.82 -4.42
CA PHE A 94 15.41 -4.09 -3.31
C PHE A 94 13.95 -3.96 -3.71
N THR A 95 13.63 -3.19 -4.76
CA THR A 95 12.26 -3.07 -5.29
C THR A 95 11.68 -4.44 -5.67
N ARG A 96 12.51 -5.33 -6.24
CA ARG A 96 12.10 -6.72 -6.53
C ARG A 96 11.74 -7.49 -5.25
N CYS A 97 12.55 -7.34 -4.21
CA CYS A 97 12.30 -7.97 -2.91
C CYS A 97 11.01 -7.48 -2.28
N PHE A 98 10.71 -6.18 -2.39
CA PHE A 98 9.43 -5.62 -1.96
C PHE A 98 8.27 -6.24 -2.74
N SER A 99 8.36 -6.24 -4.08
CA SER A 99 7.32 -6.81 -4.95
C SER A 99 7.03 -8.27 -4.58
N ASP A 100 8.06 -9.10 -4.41
CA ASP A 100 7.90 -10.52 -4.08
C ASP A 100 7.23 -10.71 -2.70
N ARG A 101 7.53 -9.86 -1.73
CA ARG A 101 6.98 -9.94 -0.36
C ARG A 101 5.58 -9.34 -0.23
N MET A 102 5.25 -8.35 -1.07
CA MET A 102 3.94 -7.70 -1.12
C MET A 102 2.93 -8.46 -2.01
N SER A 103 3.41 -9.40 -2.83
CA SER A 103 2.58 -10.18 -3.74
C SER A 103 1.56 -11.06 -3.01
N LEU A 104 0.38 -11.17 -3.60
CA LEU A 104 -0.68 -12.08 -3.19
C LEU A 104 -0.84 -13.21 -4.20
N PHE A 105 -1.16 -14.40 -3.71
CA PHE A 105 -1.46 -15.58 -4.50
C PHE A 105 -2.95 -15.85 -4.42
N TYR A 106 -3.60 -15.84 -5.58
CA TYR A 106 -5.01 -16.19 -5.70
C TYR A 106 -5.19 -17.71 -5.72
N ASP A 107 -6.09 -18.21 -4.87
CA ASP A 107 -6.52 -19.61 -4.86
C ASP A 107 -7.92 -19.74 -5.50
N PRO A 108 -8.02 -20.32 -6.72
CA PRO A 108 -9.29 -20.44 -7.43
C PRO A 108 -10.24 -21.47 -6.82
N GLN A 109 -9.76 -22.37 -5.95
CA GLN A 109 -10.61 -23.37 -5.31
C GLN A 109 -11.41 -22.77 -4.15
N THR A 110 -10.81 -21.81 -3.45
CA THR A 110 -11.43 -21.13 -2.30
C THR A 110 -11.91 -19.71 -2.63
N ASP A 111 -11.55 -19.18 -3.80
CA ASP A 111 -11.79 -17.80 -4.22
C ASP A 111 -11.20 -16.77 -3.21
N THR A 112 -10.00 -17.07 -2.70
CA THR A 112 -9.33 -16.23 -1.70
C THR A 112 -7.92 -15.85 -2.13
N TYR A 113 -7.39 -14.81 -1.47
CA TYR A 113 -6.00 -14.39 -1.64
C TYR A 113 -5.19 -14.76 -0.41
N GLN A 114 -4.00 -15.29 -0.63
CA GLN A 114 -3.04 -15.62 0.41
C GLN A 114 -1.77 -14.81 0.22
N ASN A 115 -1.06 -14.55 1.31
CA ASN A 115 0.28 -13.95 1.23
C ASN A 115 1.23 -14.85 0.43
N ALA A 116 2.30 -14.25 -0.10
CA ALA A 116 3.39 -15.01 -0.71
C ALA A 116 3.91 -16.13 0.22
N PRO A 117 4.26 -17.32 -0.32
CA PRO A 117 4.78 -18.43 0.48
C PRO A 117 5.94 -18.00 1.38
N GLY A 118 5.77 -18.21 2.69
CA GLY A 118 6.76 -17.83 3.69
C GLY A 118 6.75 -16.35 4.10
N VAL A 119 5.73 -15.59 3.70
CA VAL A 119 5.50 -14.21 4.14
C VAL A 119 4.23 -14.16 4.97
N GLU A 120 4.33 -13.59 6.16
CA GLU A 120 3.19 -13.23 6.99
C GLU A 120 3.09 -11.70 7.06
N THR A 121 1.88 -11.17 7.07
CA THR A 121 1.62 -9.73 7.12
C THR A 121 0.71 -9.40 8.31
N ARG A 122 0.84 -8.18 8.85
CA ARG A 122 -0.08 -7.65 9.88
C ARG A 122 -0.19 -6.14 9.80
N VAL A 123 -1.33 -5.62 10.26
CA VAL A 123 -1.53 -4.19 10.49
C VAL A 123 -1.12 -3.85 11.93
N PRO A 124 -0.06 -3.04 12.14
CA PRO A 124 0.35 -2.63 13.47
C PRO A 124 -0.60 -1.57 14.04
N HIS A 125 -0.60 -1.43 15.37
CA HIS A 125 -1.22 -0.30 16.09
C HIS A 125 -2.73 -0.06 15.86
N PHE A 126 -3.50 -1.11 15.55
CA PHE A 126 -4.96 -1.02 15.42
C PHE A 126 -5.60 -0.37 16.65
N GLY A 127 -6.54 0.57 16.44
CA GLY A 127 -7.16 1.36 17.49
C GLY A 127 -6.39 2.60 17.94
N SER A 128 -5.23 2.90 17.32
CA SER A 128 -4.55 4.19 17.47
C SER A 128 -4.28 4.85 16.11
N THR A 129 -3.88 6.13 16.12
CA THR A 129 -3.57 6.90 14.91
C THR A 129 -2.14 6.72 14.42
N ARG A 130 -1.27 6.06 15.18
CA ARG A 130 0.18 5.99 14.92
C ARG A 130 0.56 5.42 13.55
N ALA A 131 -0.17 4.40 13.10
CA ALA A 131 0.09 3.77 11.80
C ALA A 131 -0.47 4.57 10.60
N LEU A 132 -1.27 5.60 10.86
CA LEU A 132 -1.96 6.44 9.87
C LEU A 132 -1.30 7.81 9.73
N GLU A 133 -0.73 8.33 10.82
CA GLU A 133 -0.11 9.65 10.90
C GLU A 133 1.18 9.73 10.08
N TYR A 134 2.01 8.68 10.17
CA TYR A 134 3.24 8.55 9.39
C TYR A 134 3.34 7.14 8.80
N LEU A 135 3.60 7.02 7.50
CA LEU A 135 3.69 5.73 6.81
C LEU A 135 5.10 5.10 6.86
N SER A 136 6.14 5.91 6.98
CA SER A 136 7.51 5.45 7.07
C SER A 136 8.07 5.69 8.45
N LEU A 137 8.63 4.64 9.06
CA LEU A 137 9.26 4.69 10.39
C LEU A 137 10.49 5.59 10.44
N GLY A 138 11.04 6.01 9.29
CA GLY A 138 12.19 6.93 9.24
C GLY A 138 11.84 8.40 9.50
N PHE A 139 10.56 8.75 9.66
CA PHE A 139 10.10 10.11 9.97
C PHE A 139 9.51 10.23 11.39
N GLN A 140 9.81 9.28 12.26
CA GLN A 140 9.26 9.15 13.61
C GLN A 140 10.27 9.55 14.69
#